data_AF-A0A9P3C9M9-F1
#
_entry.id   AF-A0A9P3C9M9-F1
#
_cell.length_a   1.000
_cell.length_b   1.000
_cell.length_c   1.000
_cell.angle_alpha   90.00
_cell.angle_beta   90.00
_cell.angle_gamma   90.00
#
_symmetry.space_group_name_H-M   'P 1'
#
loop_
_entity.id
_entity.type
_entity.pdbx_description
1 polymer ?
#
loop_
_entity_poly.entity_id
_entity_poly.type
_entity_poly.pdbx_seq_one_letter_code
_entity_poly.pdbx_strand_id
1 'polypeptide(L)'
;MAEEDTLYDYVPSVAAAGIFVAIFAILGLIHFYQTIRTRTWFCVPFGLGAVLEAIGYLCRGLGKSNPDSLILYIIQTLFILLAPILFAASVYMFLARIMRATNATHHSIIRINWVTKIFVGGDILCFVVQGAGGGILAGGDSQSSQDLGKGVILAGLCLQMVIFGFFMVVAAIWQKRMRGSREGELTSFNWLIYLQMLYVVSVLITLRNLFRVIEYAMGPDGYLLVNEWPIYVFDAFLMAIVLVICTRWYVADAMRKAQNGGKDDEGNNMEMLTQSDAGAC
;
A
#
# COMPACT_ATOMS: atom_id res chain seq x y z
N MET A 1 -24.41 12.64 36.50
CA MET A 1 -23.82 13.53 35.48
C MET A 1 -22.33 13.61 35.77
N ALA A 2 -21.61 12.57 35.35
CA ALA A 2 -20.17 12.58 35.17
C ALA A 2 -20.04 12.11 33.72
N GLU A 3 -19.59 12.99 32.83
CA GLU A 3 -19.19 12.58 31.48
C GLU A 3 -17.96 11.68 31.67
N GLU A 4 -18.12 10.39 31.38
CA GLU A 4 -16.99 9.48 31.29
C GLU A 4 -16.20 9.89 30.03
N ASP A 5 -14.99 10.42 30.22
CA ASP A 5 -14.01 10.70 29.16
C ASP A 5 -13.55 9.38 28.54
N THR A 6 -14.40 8.75 27.74
CA THR A 6 -14.01 7.60 26.92
C THR A 6 -13.34 8.12 25.65
N LEU A 7 -12.12 7.64 25.33
CA LEU A 7 -11.43 7.94 24.06
C LEU A 7 -12.18 7.49 22.78
N TYR A 8 -13.35 6.86 22.92
CA TYR A 8 -14.18 6.34 21.85
C TYR A 8 -15.62 6.90 21.96
N ASP A 9 -16.11 7.53 20.90
CA ASP A 9 -17.48 8.08 20.83
C ASP A 9 -18.56 7.00 20.57
N TYR A 10 -18.17 5.72 20.42
CA TYR A 10 -19.07 4.59 20.15
C TYR A 10 -18.53 3.28 20.78
N VAL A 11 -19.42 2.30 21.01
CA VAL A 11 -19.05 0.97 21.50
C VAL A 11 -18.52 0.11 20.33
N PRO A 12 -17.22 -0.26 20.29
CA PRO A 12 -16.68 -1.01 19.16
C PRO A 12 -17.28 -2.42 19.01
N SER A 13 -17.42 -2.89 17.77
CA SER A 13 -17.89 -4.23 17.43
C SER A 13 -16.72 -5.22 17.41
N VAL A 14 -16.57 -5.98 18.48
CA VAL A 14 -15.57 -7.06 18.60
C VAL A 14 -15.72 -8.11 17.49
N ALA A 15 -16.95 -8.37 17.06
CA ALA A 15 -17.23 -9.31 15.98
C ALA A 15 -16.69 -8.82 14.63
N ALA A 16 -16.92 -7.55 14.29
CA ALA A 16 -16.41 -6.96 13.05
C ALA A 16 -14.87 -6.87 13.08
N ALA A 17 -14.29 -6.42 14.19
CA ALA A 17 -12.84 -6.41 14.39
C ALA A 17 -12.23 -7.81 14.20
N GLY A 18 -12.80 -8.84 14.85
CA GLY A 18 -12.33 -10.22 14.75
C GLY A 18 -12.34 -10.78 13.31
N ILE A 19 -13.38 -10.47 12.53
CA ILE A 19 -13.46 -10.90 11.12
C ILE A 19 -12.34 -10.27 10.29
N PHE A 20 -12.13 -8.95 10.41
CA PHE A 20 -11.09 -8.28 9.64
C PHE A 20 -9.68 -8.67 10.08
N VAL A 21 -9.45 -8.88 11.38
CA VAL A 21 -8.18 -9.44 11.88
C VAL A 21 -7.90 -10.79 11.24
N ALA A 22 -8.89 -11.69 11.18
CA ALA A 22 -8.73 -12.99 10.55
C ALA A 22 -8.43 -12.85 9.04
N ILE A 23 -9.15 -11.98 8.33
CA ILE A 23 -8.93 -11.72 6.89
C ILE A 23 -7.50 -11.22 6.65
N PHE A 24 -7.06 -10.19 7.38
CA PHE A 24 -5.73 -9.61 7.21
C PHE A 24 -4.62 -10.58 7.63
N ALA A 25 -4.83 -11.40 8.66
CA ALA A 25 -3.89 -12.45 9.05
C ALA A 25 -3.75 -13.51 7.95
N ILE A 26 -4.86 -14.02 7.40
CA ILE A 26 -4.85 -15.00 6.32
C ILE A 26 -4.19 -14.43 5.07
N LEU A 27 -4.57 -13.23 4.64
CA LEU A 27 -3.99 -12.56 3.48
C LEU A 27 -2.50 -12.28 3.70
N GLY A 28 -2.11 -11.82 4.89
CA GLY A 28 -0.72 -11.62 5.28
C GLY A 28 0.11 -12.90 5.15
N LEU A 29 -0.38 -14.02 5.68
CA LEU A 29 0.27 -15.33 5.53
C LEU A 29 0.41 -15.75 4.07
N ILE A 30 -0.64 -15.55 3.25
CA ILE A 30 -0.61 -15.80 1.81
C ILE A 30 0.46 -14.95 1.12
N HIS A 31 0.56 -13.66 1.46
CA HIS A 31 1.57 -12.75 0.91
C HIS A 31 2.99 -13.15 1.34
N PHE A 32 3.23 -13.51 2.60
CA PHE A 32 4.52 -13.99 3.07
C PHE A 32 4.93 -15.29 2.40
N TYR A 33 4.02 -16.27 2.34
CA TYR A 33 4.25 -17.55 1.67
C TYR A 33 4.62 -17.34 0.18
N GLN A 34 3.85 -16.53 -0.54
CA GLN A 34 4.14 -16.23 -1.94
C GLN A 34 5.46 -15.47 -2.11
N THR A 35 5.77 -14.53 -1.23
CA THR A 35 7.03 -13.77 -1.26
C THR A 35 8.24 -14.68 -1.10
N ILE A 36 8.19 -15.63 -0.17
CA ILE A 36 9.26 -16.60 0.07
C ILE A 36 9.37 -17.56 -1.11
N ARG A 37 8.25 -18.13 -1.56
CA ARG A 37 8.23 -19.12 -2.66
C ARG A 37 8.72 -18.55 -3.99
N THR A 38 8.29 -17.35 -4.34
CA THR A 38 8.63 -16.71 -5.64
C THR A 38 9.89 -15.84 -5.56
N ARG A 39 10.47 -15.68 -4.36
CA ARG A 39 11.62 -14.81 -4.07
C ARG A 39 11.40 -13.38 -4.58
N THR A 40 10.21 -12.83 -4.35
CA THR A 40 9.82 -11.46 -4.76
C THR A 40 9.89 -10.52 -3.56
N TRP A 41 11.10 -10.31 -3.01
CA TRP A 41 11.34 -9.53 -1.79
C TRP A 41 10.79 -8.09 -1.79
N PHE A 42 10.45 -7.53 -2.95
CA PHE A 42 9.81 -6.23 -3.03
C PHE A 42 8.34 -6.21 -2.59
N CYS A 43 7.70 -7.37 -2.48
CA CYS A 43 6.32 -7.50 -1.99
C CYS A 43 6.26 -7.65 -0.46
N VAL A 44 7.40 -7.62 0.25
CA VAL A 44 7.43 -7.65 1.72
C VAL A 44 6.55 -6.56 2.34
N PRO A 45 6.49 -5.31 1.82
CA PRO A 45 5.60 -4.30 2.41
C PRO A 45 4.11 -4.64 2.34
N PHE A 46 3.64 -5.45 1.37
CA PHE A 46 2.26 -5.96 1.39
C PHE A 46 2.00 -6.87 2.58
N GLY A 47 2.92 -7.82 2.84
CA GLY A 47 2.80 -8.72 4.00
C GLY A 47 2.90 -7.96 5.31
N LEU A 48 3.83 -7.00 5.42
CA LEU A 48 3.97 -6.17 6.60
C LEU A 48 2.75 -5.26 6.82
N GLY A 49 2.22 -4.63 5.76
CA GLY A 49 1.01 -3.83 5.85
C GLY A 49 -0.21 -4.64 6.30
N ALA A 50 -0.36 -5.88 5.82
CA ALA A 50 -1.42 -6.77 6.30
C ALA A 50 -1.28 -7.11 7.79
N VAL A 51 -0.05 -7.30 8.29
CA VAL A 51 0.19 -7.50 9.73
C VAL A 51 -0.15 -6.25 10.53
N LEU A 52 0.20 -5.06 10.04
CA LEU A 52 -0.14 -3.80 10.70
C LEU A 52 -1.66 -3.58 10.76
N GLU A 53 -2.40 -3.86 9.67
CA GLU A 53 -3.87 -3.82 9.69
C GLU A 53 -4.43 -4.81 10.72
N ALA A 54 -3.94 -6.05 10.73
CA ALA A 54 -4.40 -7.06 11.69
C ALA A 54 -4.17 -6.62 13.14
N ILE A 55 -2.99 -6.08 13.46
CA ILE A 55 -2.69 -5.58 14.81
C ILE A 55 -3.53 -4.33 15.13
N GLY A 56 -3.69 -3.41 14.17
CA GLY A 56 -4.48 -2.20 14.35
C GLY A 56 -5.95 -2.50 14.66
N TYR A 57 -6.58 -3.38 13.89
CA TYR A 57 -7.96 -3.83 14.13
C TYR A 57 -8.09 -4.70 15.39
N LEU A 58 -7.05 -5.46 15.76
CA LEU A 58 -7.02 -6.19 17.03
C LEU A 58 -7.01 -5.23 18.22
N CYS A 59 -6.14 -4.23 18.22
CA CYS A 59 -6.09 -3.19 19.24
C CYS A 59 -7.40 -2.41 19.32
N ARG A 60 -8.04 -2.14 18.18
CA ARG A 60 -9.37 -1.53 18.12
C ARG A 60 -10.45 -2.39 18.79
N GLY A 61 -10.44 -3.70 18.55
CA GLY A 61 -11.36 -4.63 19.20
C GLY A 61 -11.12 -4.72 20.71
N LEU A 62 -9.85 -4.73 21.15
CA LEU A 62 -9.47 -4.74 22.57
C LEU A 62 -9.75 -3.40 23.27
N GLY A 63 -9.76 -2.29 22.52
CA GLY A 63 -10.12 -0.96 23.01
C GLY A 63 -11.52 -0.90 23.60
N LYS A 64 -12.46 -1.75 23.17
CA LYS A 64 -13.77 -1.89 23.81
C LYS A 64 -13.69 -2.26 25.29
N SER A 65 -12.79 -3.18 25.63
CA SER A 65 -12.66 -3.69 27.00
C SER A 65 -11.80 -2.78 27.88
N ASN A 66 -11.01 -1.86 27.28
CA ASN A 66 -10.14 -0.92 27.97
C ASN A 66 -10.16 0.45 27.24
N PRO A 67 -11.28 1.19 27.30
CA PRO A 67 -11.44 2.45 26.56
C PRO A 67 -10.42 3.52 26.96
N ASP A 68 -9.94 3.50 28.21
CA ASP A 68 -8.98 4.47 28.75
C ASP A 68 -7.52 4.16 28.36
N SER A 69 -7.28 3.05 27.66
CA SER A 69 -5.93 2.66 27.28
C SER A 69 -5.43 3.50 26.11
N LEU A 70 -4.74 4.59 26.46
CA LEU A 70 -4.05 5.45 25.50
C LEU A 70 -3.13 4.67 24.55
N ILE A 71 -2.45 3.64 25.06
CA ILE A 71 -1.54 2.79 24.29
C ILE A 71 -2.30 2.03 23.20
N LEU A 72 -3.47 1.46 23.50
CA LEU A 72 -4.28 0.75 22.49
C LEU A 72 -4.78 1.73 21.42
N TYR A 73 -5.17 2.94 21.82
CA TYR A 73 -5.61 4.00 20.93
C TYR A 73 -4.49 4.49 19.98
N ILE A 74 -3.27 4.67 20.50
CA ILE A 74 -2.11 5.06 19.70
C ILE A 74 -1.75 3.95 18.70
N ILE A 75 -1.68 2.69 19.15
CA ILE A 75 -1.30 1.56 18.29
C ILE A 75 -2.31 1.38 17.15
N GLN A 76 -3.62 1.37 17.44
CA GLN A 76 -4.63 1.24 16.38
C GLN A 76 -4.49 2.35 15.34
N THR A 77 -4.29 3.61 15.79
CA THR A 77 -4.29 4.77 14.90
C THR A 77 -3.05 4.75 14.02
N LEU A 78 -1.87 4.58 14.60
CA LEU A 78 -0.62 4.57 13.84
C LEU A 78 -0.54 3.40 12.87
N PHE A 79 -0.98 2.21 13.27
CA PHE A 79 -0.82 1.00 12.45
C PHE A 79 -1.79 1.00 11.27
N ILE A 80 -3.03 1.44 11.49
CA ILE A 80 -4.02 1.62 10.42
C ILE A 80 -3.59 2.74 9.45
N LEU A 81 -2.93 3.80 9.94
CA LEU A 81 -2.38 4.85 9.07
C LEU A 81 -1.15 4.37 8.28
N LEU A 82 -0.31 3.52 8.87
CA LEU A 82 0.94 3.05 8.25
C LEU A 82 0.74 1.96 7.18
N ALA A 83 -0.25 1.08 7.35
CA ALA A 83 -0.49 -0.01 6.41
C ALA A 83 -0.66 0.42 4.92
N PRO A 84 -1.51 1.41 4.58
CA PRO A 84 -1.67 1.85 3.19
C PRO A 84 -0.44 2.56 2.62
N ILE A 85 0.42 3.13 3.47
CA ILE A 85 1.72 3.68 3.05
C ILE A 85 2.61 2.55 2.55
N LEU A 86 2.62 1.40 3.24
CA LEU A 86 3.35 0.22 2.77
C LEU A 86 2.78 -0.34 1.47
N PHE A 87 1.45 -0.33 1.31
CA PHE A 87 0.82 -0.74 0.06
C PHE A 87 1.18 0.21 -1.10
N ALA A 88 1.17 1.52 -0.88
CA ALA A 88 1.61 2.52 -1.86
C ALA A 88 3.09 2.32 -2.24
N ALA A 89 3.97 2.09 -1.27
CA ALA A 89 5.37 1.78 -1.53
C ALA A 89 5.55 0.55 -2.43
N SER A 90 4.76 -0.52 -2.20
CA SER A 90 4.76 -1.70 -3.08
C SER A 90 4.23 -1.40 -4.48
N VAL A 91 3.21 -0.55 -4.62
CA VAL A 91 2.71 -0.08 -5.93
C VAL A 91 3.83 0.64 -6.71
N TYR A 92 4.58 1.54 -6.07
CA TYR A 92 5.68 2.25 -6.72
C TYR A 92 6.78 1.30 -7.20
N MET A 93 7.12 0.30 -6.38
CA MET A 93 8.10 -0.73 -6.74
C MET A 93 7.62 -1.64 -7.87
N PHE A 94 6.31 -1.91 -7.93
CA PHE A 94 5.71 -2.71 -8.99
C PHE A 94 5.71 -1.95 -10.32
N LEU A 95 5.33 -0.66 -10.34
CA LEU A 95 5.45 0.17 -11.55
C LEU A 95 6.90 0.19 -12.06
N ALA A 96 7.86 0.41 -11.17
CA ALA A 96 9.29 0.40 -11.50
C ALA A 96 9.76 -0.92 -12.11
N ARG A 97 9.12 -2.05 -11.79
CA ARG A 97 9.40 -3.35 -12.43
C ARG A 97 8.75 -3.47 -13.80
N ILE A 98 7.49 -3.06 -13.95
CA ILE A 98 6.81 -3.07 -15.25
C ILE A 98 7.63 -2.26 -16.26
N MET A 99 8.03 -1.04 -15.90
CA MET A 99 8.80 -0.16 -16.77
C MET A 99 10.18 -0.73 -17.15
N ARG A 100 10.82 -1.48 -16.23
CA ARG A 100 12.08 -2.20 -16.53
C ARG A 100 11.85 -3.42 -17.40
N ALA A 101 10.76 -4.15 -17.17
CA ALA A 101 10.40 -5.33 -17.93
C ALA A 101 10.07 -5.01 -19.39
N THR A 102 9.52 -3.82 -19.66
CA THR A 102 9.25 -3.37 -21.02
C THR A 102 10.42 -2.65 -21.69
N ASN A 103 11.59 -2.55 -21.04
CA ASN A 103 12.75 -1.74 -21.46
C ASN A 103 12.49 -0.25 -21.77
N ALA A 104 11.25 0.22 -21.57
CA ALA A 104 10.80 1.58 -21.87
C ALA A 104 11.07 2.56 -20.71
N THR A 105 12.20 2.39 -20.03
CA THR A 105 12.55 3.20 -18.86
C THR A 105 12.81 4.67 -19.23
N HIS A 106 13.26 4.92 -20.45
CA HIS A 106 13.56 6.25 -21.01
C HIS A 106 12.32 7.10 -21.29
N HIS A 107 11.14 6.48 -21.44
CA HIS A 107 9.90 7.23 -21.63
C HIS A 107 9.39 7.90 -20.34
N SER A 108 9.92 7.52 -19.19
CA SER A 108 9.63 8.16 -17.91
C SER A 108 10.21 9.57 -17.83
N ILE A 109 9.43 10.55 -17.34
CA ILE A 109 9.92 11.92 -17.09
C ILE A 109 11.04 11.92 -16.03
N ILE A 110 10.90 11.07 -15.02
CA ILE A 110 11.84 10.97 -13.90
C ILE A 110 12.47 9.58 -13.94
N ARG A 111 13.78 9.51 -13.67
CA ARG A 111 14.51 8.24 -13.58
C ARG A 111 13.83 7.33 -12.55
N ILE A 112 13.48 6.11 -12.94
CA ILE A 112 12.66 5.19 -12.14
C ILE A 112 13.20 4.94 -10.72
N ASN A 113 14.52 4.82 -10.58
CA ASN A 113 15.13 4.62 -9.26
C ASN A 113 14.97 5.83 -8.33
N TRP A 114 14.76 7.01 -8.88
CA TRP A 114 14.49 8.24 -8.12
C TRP A 114 13.00 8.39 -7.84
N VAL A 115 12.13 8.01 -8.78
CA VAL A 115 10.67 7.95 -8.58
C VAL A 115 10.35 7.18 -7.30
N THR A 116 10.73 5.91 -7.21
CA THR A 116 10.40 5.09 -6.02
C THR A 116 10.98 5.69 -4.74
N LYS A 117 12.21 6.21 -4.75
CA LYS A 117 12.83 6.80 -3.54
C LYS A 117 12.13 8.09 -3.10
N ILE A 118 11.80 8.98 -4.03
CA ILE A 118 11.14 10.25 -3.75
C ILE A 118 9.74 10.00 -3.19
N PHE A 119 8.97 9.13 -3.83
CA PHE A 119 7.59 8.86 -3.42
C PHE A 119 7.52 8.10 -2.08
N VAL A 120 8.36 7.08 -1.88
CA VAL A 120 8.45 6.40 -0.57
C VAL A 120 8.96 7.36 0.52
N GLY A 121 9.95 8.21 0.22
CA GLY A 121 10.44 9.22 1.15
C GLY A 121 9.37 10.24 1.52
N GLY A 122 8.56 10.66 0.53
CA GLY A 122 7.40 11.51 0.72
C GLY A 122 6.35 10.89 1.64
N ASP A 123 6.04 9.61 1.45
CA ASP A 123 5.07 8.91 2.31
C ASP A 123 5.61 8.72 3.74
N ILE A 124 6.92 8.46 3.91
CA ILE A 124 7.56 8.42 5.24
C ILE A 124 7.47 9.78 5.92
N LEU A 125 7.70 10.87 5.19
CA LEU A 125 7.53 12.22 5.73
C LEU A 125 6.09 12.46 6.17
N CYS A 126 5.11 12.08 5.36
CA CYS A 126 3.69 12.20 5.70
C CYS A 126 3.33 11.36 6.94
N PHE A 127 3.91 10.17 7.07
CA PHE A 127 3.74 9.32 8.24
C PHE A 127 4.31 9.96 9.50
N VAL A 128 5.50 10.56 9.43
CA VAL A 128 6.10 11.26 10.57
C VAL A 128 5.21 12.43 11.01
N VAL A 129 4.66 13.18 10.06
CA VAL A 129 3.70 14.27 10.36
C VAL A 129 2.45 13.71 11.04
N GLN A 130 1.84 12.65 10.50
CA GLN A 130 0.67 12.00 11.12
C GLN A 130 0.97 11.43 12.51
N GLY A 131 2.14 10.81 12.69
CA GLY A 131 2.59 10.28 13.96
C GLY A 131 2.80 11.38 15.00
N ALA A 132 3.39 12.51 14.60
CA ALA A 132 3.51 13.68 15.47
C ALA A 132 2.13 14.24 15.87
N GLY A 133 1.20 14.35 14.92
CA GLY A 133 -0.18 14.76 15.20
C GLY A 133 -0.91 13.80 16.13
N GLY A 134 -0.75 12.49 15.94
CA GLY A 134 -1.30 11.46 16.83
C GLY A 134 -0.69 11.50 18.23
N GLY A 135 0.61 11.80 18.35
CA GLY A 135 1.27 12.00 19.64
C GLY A 135 0.76 13.23 20.39
N ILE A 136 0.55 14.35 19.67
CA ILE A 136 -0.05 15.57 20.24
C ILE A 136 -1.49 15.30 20.72
N LEU A 137 -2.27 14.58 19.91
CA LEU A 137 -3.64 14.20 20.26
C LEU A 137 -3.69 13.33 21.52
N ALA A 138 -2.74 12.40 21.65
CA ALA A 138 -2.67 11.47 22.78
C ALA A 138 -2.18 12.11 24.09
N GLY A 139 -1.35 13.16 24.03
CA GLY A 139 -0.80 13.83 25.21
C GLY A 139 -1.49 15.15 25.57
N GLY A 140 -2.53 15.54 24.83
CA GLY A 140 -3.17 16.85 24.95
C GLY A 140 -4.46 16.82 25.76
N ASP A 141 -4.45 17.40 26.96
CA ASP A 141 -5.63 17.52 27.82
C ASP A 141 -6.51 18.75 27.47
N SER A 142 -6.01 19.67 26.65
CA SER A 142 -6.75 20.86 26.22
C SER A 142 -7.38 20.69 24.85
N GLN A 143 -8.55 21.30 24.65
CA GLN A 143 -9.22 21.37 23.33
C GLN A 143 -8.27 21.90 22.24
N SER A 144 -7.48 22.92 22.56
CA SER A 144 -6.49 23.48 21.64
C SER A 144 -5.41 22.49 21.21
N SER A 145 -4.98 21.59 22.10
CA SER A 145 -3.99 20.56 21.79
C SER A 145 -4.61 19.46 20.93
N GLN A 146 -5.86 19.09 21.21
CA GLN A 146 -6.58 18.11 20.40
C GLN A 146 -6.83 18.62 18.97
N ASP A 147 -7.26 19.88 18.82
CA ASP A 147 -7.47 20.51 17.51
C ASP A 147 -6.17 20.61 16.71
N LEU A 148 -5.07 20.95 17.38
CA LEU A 148 -3.73 20.94 16.77
C LEU A 148 -3.35 19.53 16.29
N GLY A 149 -3.51 18.51 17.13
CA GLY A 149 -3.22 17.12 16.78
C GLY A 149 -4.01 16.63 15.56
N LYS A 150 -5.33 16.87 15.54
CA LYS A 150 -6.21 16.58 14.40
C LYS A 150 -5.76 17.31 13.13
N GLY A 151 -5.46 18.60 13.23
CA GLY A 151 -5.00 19.42 12.11
C GLY A 151 -3.67 18.93 11.52
N VAL A 152 -2.73 18.50 12.36
CA VAL A 152 -1.45 17.94 11.93
C VAL A 152 -1.64 16.60 11.21
N ILE A 153 -2.51 15.70 11.73
CA ILE A 153 -2.85 14.43 11.05
C ILE A 153 -3.48 14.72 9.68
N LEU A 154 -4.47 15.62 9.63
CA LEU A 154 -5.15 16.01 8.40
C LEU A 154 -4.18 16.58 7.36
N ALA A 155 -3.24 17.44 7.78
CA ALA A 155 -2.21 17.98 6.90
C ALA A 155 -1.33 16.87 6.30
N GLY A 156 -0.93 15.89 7.10
CA GLY A 156 -0.16 14.72 6.64
C GLY A 156 -0.94 13.86 5.65
N LEU A 157 -2.23 13.61 5.90
CA LEU A 157 -3.11 12.86 5.00
C LEU A 157 -3.31 13.58 3.66
N CYS A 158 -3.53 14.90 3.68
CA CYS A 158 -3.65 15.72 2.48
C CYS A 158 -2.36 15.72 1.66
N LEU A 159 -1.20 15.90 2.31
CA LEU A 159 0.10 15.84 1.66
C LEU A 159 0.33 14.48 1.00
N GLN A 160 0.02 13.39 1.71
CA GLN A 160 0.12 12.02 1.18
C GLN A 160 -0.75 11.83 -0.06
N MET A 161 -1.99 12.33 -0.04
CA MET A 161 -2.91 12.25 -1.18
C MET A 161 -2.36 13.01 -2.41
N VAL A 162 -1.77 14.19 -2.22
CA VAL A 162 -1.15 14.98 -3.29
C VAL A 162 0.06 14.25 -3.88
N ILE A 163 0.94 13.70 -3.03
CA ILE A 163 2.13 12.95 -3.45
C ILE A 163 1.71 11.70 -4.25
N PHE A 164 0.74 10.94 -3.75
CA PHE A 164 0.22 9.75 -4.45
C PHE A 164 -0.48 10.11 -5.77
N GLY A 165 -1.25 11.22 -5.79
CA GLY A 165 -1.88 11.74 -7.00
C GLY A 165 -0.86 12.14 -8.07
N PHE A 166 0.23 12.79 -7.67
CA PHE A 166 1.33 13.13 -8.58
C PHE A 166 2.00 11.87 -9.16
N PHE A 167 2.20 10.83 -8.35
CA PHE A 167 2.69 9.53 -8.84
C PHE A 167 1.79 8.94 -9.92
N MET A 168 0.47 9.02 -9.75
CA MET A 168 -0.50 8.52 -10.72
C MET A 168 -0.43 9.26 -12.06
N VAL A 169 -0.22 10.58 -12.04
CA VAL A 169 0.01 11.38 -13.25
C VAL A 169 1.30 10.93 -13.96
N VAL A 170 2.39 10.71 -13.23
CA VAL A 170 3.65 10.20 -13.80
C VAL A 170 3.44 8.84 -14.47
N ALA A 171 2.71 7.94 -13.82
CA ALA A 171 2.37 6.63 -14.38
C ALA A 171 1.52 6.74 -15.66
N ALA A 172 0.52 7.63 -15.68
CA ALA A 172 -0.33 7.88 -16.84
C ALA A 172 0.43 8.49 -18.03
N ILE A 173 1.36 9.42 -17.76
CA ILE A 173 2.23 9.99 -18.81
C ILE A 173 3.12 8.90 -19.42
N TRP A 174 3.71 8.05 -18.58
CA TRP A 174 4.50 6.92 -19.06
C TRP A 174 3.67 5.96 -19.93
N GLN A 175 2.44 5.63 -19.51
CA GLN A 175 1.52 4.80 -20.30
C GLN A 175 1.25 5.41 -21.68
N LYS A 176 0.93 6.71 -21.73
CA LYS A 176 0.63 7.41 -22.98
C LYS A 176 1.81 7.39 -23.93
N ARG A 177 3.03 7.62 -23.42
CA ARG A 177 4.27 7.56 -24.21
C ARG A 177 4.56 6.14 -24.69
N MET A 178 4.34 5.14 -23.85
CA MET A 178 4.55 3.74 -24.19
C MET A 178 3.62 3.25 -25.31
N ARG A 179 2.34 3.64 -25.28
CA ARG A 179 1.36 3.30 -26.34
C ARG A 179 1.69 3.92 -27.70
N GLY A 180 2.45 5.01 -27.72
CA GLY A 180 2.92 5.64 -28.97
C GLY A 180 4.26 5.09 -29.48
N SER A 181 4.88 4.14 -28.76
CA SER A 181 6.18 3.56 -29.11
C SER A 181 6.03 2.15 -29.70
N ARG A 182 6.85 1.83 -30.71
CA ARG A 182 7.00 0.47 -31.27
C ARG A 182 7.42 -0.56 -30.22
N GLU A 183 8.05 -0.11 -29.15
CA GLU A 183 8.48 -0.95 -28.02
C GLU A 183 7.29 -1.59 -27.29
N GLY A 184 6.09 -0.98 -27.34
CA GLY A 184 4.87 -1.56 -26.76
C GLY A 184 4.27 -2.74 -27.53
N GLU A 185 4.62 -2.89 -28.81
CA GLU A 185 4.18 -4.01 -29.66
C GLU A 185 5.14 -5.21 -29.57
N LEU A 186 6.41 -4.95 -29.19
CA LEU A 186 7.47 -5.97 -29.14
C LEU A 186 7.56 -6.70 -27.79
N THR A 187 6.75 -6.32 -26.80
CA THR A 187 6.76 -6.99 -25.49
C THR A 187 6.07 -8.34 -25.56
N SER A 188 6.74 -9.40 -25.08
CA SER A 188 6.19 -10.77 -25.04
C SER A 188 5.09 -10.99 -23.99
N PHE A 189 4.69 -9.96 -23.24
CA PHE A 189 3.71 -10.04 -22.16
C PHE A 189 2.76 -8.84 -22.17
N ASN A 190 1.53 -9.07 -21.69
CA ASN A 190 0.47 -8.06 -21.63
C ASN A 190 0.69 -7.05 -20.49
N TRP A 191 1.67 -6.15 -20.66
CA TRP A 191 2.00 -5.08 -19.70
C TRP A 191 0.80 -4.18 -19.36
N LEU A 192 -0.15 -4.02 -20.29
CA LEU A 192 -1.35 -3.20 -20.10
C LEU A 192 -2.27 -3.77 -19.00
N ILE A 193 -2.41 -5.09 -18.90
CA ILE A 193 -3.23 -5.74 -17.87
C ILE A 193 -2.63 -5.44 -16.48
N TYR A 194 -1.31 -5.57 -16.35
CA TYR A 194 -0.62 -5.28 -15.08
C TYR A 194 -0.72 -3.81 -14.69
N LEU A 195 -0.66 -2.90 -15.67
CA LEU A 195 -0.84 -1.48 -15.43
C LEU A 195 -2.29 -1.13 -15.06
N GLN A 196 -3.28 -1.78 -15.68
CA GLN A 196 -4.69 -1.64 -15.29
C GLN A 196 -4.92 -2.13 -13.85
N MET A 197 -4.35 -3.28 -13.47
CA MET A 197 -4.41 -3.76 -12.09
C MET A 197 -3.76 -2.77 -11.11
N LEU A 198 -2.63 -2.18 -11.50
CA LEU A 198 -1.99 -1.13 -10.72
C LEU A 198 -2.92 0.07 -10.52
N TYR A 199 -3.59 0.54 -11.57
CA TYR A 199 -4.54 1.65 -11.46
C TYR A 199 -5.75 1.32 -10.59
N VAL A 200 -6.29 0.11 -10.69
CA VAL A 200 -7.39 -0.33 -9.81
C VAL A 200 -6.95 -0.28 -8.34
N VAL A 201 -5.79 -0.85 -8.01
CA VAL A 201 -5.23 -0.80 -6.66
C VAL A 201 -5.00 0.64 -6.20
N SER A 202 -4.42 1.49 -7.06
CA SER A 202 -4.17 2.90 -6.74
C SER A 202 -5.46 3.68 -6.47
N VAL A 203 -6.52 3.42 -7.23
CA VAL A 203 -7.83 4.05 -6.99
C VAL A 203 -8.40 3.62 -5.64
N LEU A 204 -8.31 2.34 -5.28
CA LEU A 204 -8.78 1.84 -3.98
C LEU A 204 -8.00 2.49 -2.81
N ILE A 205 -6.67 2.60 -2.91
CA ILE A 205 -5.84 3.29 -1.91
C ILE A 205 -6.20 4.78 -1.82
N THR A 206 -6.46 5.44 -2.97
CA THR A 206 -6.85 6.85 -3.01
C THR A 206 -8.21 7.08 -2.37
N LEU A 207 -9.20 6.22 -2.67
CA LEU A 207 -10.54 6.29 -2.07
C LEU A 207 -10.47 6.17 -0.55
N ARG A 208 -9.66 5.24 -0.04
CA ARG A 208 -9.38 5.12 1.38
C ARG A 208 -8.77 6.40 1.96
N ASN A 209 -7.73 6.95 1.31
CA ASN A 209 -7.07 8.16 1.81
C ASN A 209 -8.02 9.37 1.80
N LEU A 210 -8.89 9.47 0.80
CA LEU A 210 -9.94 10.49 0.74
C LEU A 210 -10.95 10.31 1.88
N PHE A 211 -11.39 9.07 2.14
CA PHE A 211 -12.27 8.78 3.27
C PHE A 211 -11.64 9.21 4.60
N ARG A 212 -10.36 8.91 4.82
CA ARG A 212 -9.62 9.36 6.02
C ARG A 212 -9.53 10.88 6.12
N VAL A 213 -9.27 11.57 5.01
CA VAL A 213 -9.28 13.05 5.00
C VAL A 213 -10.67 13.58 5.41
N ILE A 214 -11.75 13.02 4.87
CA ILE A 214 -13.11 13.44 5.20
C ILE A 214 -13.45 13.13 6.67
N GLU A 215 -13.08 11.95 7.16
CA GLU A 215 -13.24 11.54 8.56
C GLU A 215 -12.59 12.54 9.51
N TYR A 216 -11.31 12.88 9.29
CA TYR A 216 -10.59 13.85 10.11
C TYR A 216 -11.07 15.30 9.91
N ALA A 217 -11.63 15.64 8.75
CA ALA A 217 -12.16 16.97 8.46
C ALA A 217 -13.57 17.21 9.03
N MET A 218 -14.40 16.17 9.22
CA MET A 218 -15.76 16.31 9.76
C MET A 218 -15.79 16.56 11.27
N GLY A 219 -14.71 16.28 12.00
CA GLY A 219 -14.62 16.54 13.44
C GLY A 219 -15.49 15.59 14.30
N PRO A 220 -15.55 15.82 15.63
CA PRO A 220 -16.16 14.91 16.61
C PRO A 220 -17.67 14.68 16.42
N ASP A 221 -18.42 15.63 15.88
CA ASP A 221 -19.87 15.49 15.63
C ASP A 221 -20.21 14.88 14.24
N GLY A 222 -19.19 14.44 13.50
CA GLY A 222 -19.36 13.91 12.15
C GLY A 222 -20.05 12.54 12.14
N TYR A 223 -21.09 12.37 11.33
CA TYR A 223 -21.82 11.09 11.15
C TYR A 223 -20.89 9.89 10.83
N LEU A 224 -19.72 10.15 10.23
CA LEU A 224 -18.71 9.14 9.92
C LEU A 224 -17.88 8.69 11.13
N LEU A 225 -17.72 9.53 12.16
CA LEU A 225 -17.08 9.19 13.43
C LEU A 225 -18.06 8.49 14.38
N VAL A 226 -19.34 8.93 14.36
CA VAL A 226 -20.41 8.40 15.23
C VAL A 226 -20.82 6.97 14.83
N ASN A 227 -20.68 6.61 13.55
CA ASN A 227 -21.00 5.26 13.07
C ASN A 227 -19.72 4.45 12.82
N GLU A 228 -19.70 3.20 13.29
CA GLU A 228 -18.52 2.32 13.14
C GLU A 228 -18.42 1.67 11.74
N TRP A 229 -19.55 1.47 11.05
CA TRP A 229 -19.61 0.77 9.76
C TRP A 229 -18.78 1.41 8.62
N PRO A 230 -18.67 2.75 8.48
CA PRO A 230 -17.92 3.36 7.39
C PRO A 230 -16.44 3.02 7.45
N ILE A 231 -15.84 2.91 8.65
CA ILE A 231 -14.44 2.54 8.81
C ILE A 231 -14.22 1.10 8.31
N TYR A 232 -15.07 0.15 8.67
CA TYR A 232 -14.92 -1.22 8.18
C TYR A 232 -15.12 -1.36 6.67
N VAL A 233 -16.03 -0.60 6.07
CA VAL A 233 -16.34 -0.69 4.64
C VAL A 233 -15.36 0.11 3.78
N PHE A 234 -15.05 1.34 4.16
CA PHE A 234 -14.22 2.26 3.36
C PHE A 234 -12.73 2.22 3.73
N ASP A 235 -12.36 1.55 4.81
CA ASP A 235 -10.95 1.33 5.16
C ASP A 235 -10.61 -0.16 5.07
N ALA A 236 -11.11 -0.98 6.00
CA ALA A 236 -10.72 -2.38 6.12
C ALA A 236 -11.03 -3.20 4.86
N PHE A 237 -12.25 -3.08 4.35
CA PHE A 237 -12.69 -3.84 3.17
C PHE A 237 -11.97 -3.41 1.89
N LEU A 238 -11.74 -2.11 1.69
CA LEU A 238 -10.95 -1.63 0.55
C LEU A 238 -9.53 -2.19 0.59
N MET A 239 -8.89 -2.20 1.76
CA MET A 239 -7.53 -2.73 1.93
C MET A 239 -7.46 -4.24 1.76
N ALA A 240 -8.47 -4.98 2.21
CA ALA A 240 -8.58 -6.41 1.95
C ALA A 240 -8.67 -6.72 0.45
N ILE A 241 -9.46 -5.96 -0.32
CA ILE A 241 -9.54 -6.09 -1.78
C ILE A 241 -8.17 -5.82 -2.43
N VAL A 242 -7.46 -4.77 -1.99
CA VAL A 242 -6.12 -4.45 -2.50
C VAL A 242 -5.18 -5.66 -2.34
N LEU A 243 -5.11 -6.25 -1.15
CA LEU A 243 -4.27 -7.42 -0.89
C LEU A 243 -4.66 -8.59 -1.80
N VAL A 244 -5.96 -8.89 -1.93
CA VAL A 244 -6.45 -9.95 -2.83
C VAL A 244 -6.00 -9.72 -4.28
N ILE A 245 -6.14 -8.51 -4.81
CA ILE A 245 -5.70 -8.18 -6.18
C ILE A 245 -4.18 -8.35 -6.32
N CYS A 246 -3.42 -7.89 -5.32
CA CYS A 246 -1.96 -7.96 -5.31
C CYS A 246 -1.41 -9.39 -5.21
N THR A 247 -2.19 -10.38 -4.74
CA THR A 247 -1.78 -11.80 -4.82
C THR A 247 -1.48 -12.26 -6.25
N ARG A 248 -2.14 -11.67 -7.26
CA ARG A 248 -1.91 -12.03 -8.67
C ARG A 248 -0.56 -11.53 -9.20
N TRP A 249 0.09 -10.58 -8.52
CA TRP A 249 1.36 -10.01 -8.96
C TRP A 249 2.53 -11.00 -8.80
N TYR A 250 2.43 -11.94 -7.87
CA TYR A 250 3.44 -12.98 -7.64
C TYR A 250 3.50 -14.00 -8.78
N VAL A 251 2.34 -14.38 -9.33
CA VAL A 251 2.24 -15.32 -10.46
C VAL A 251 2.90 -14.73 -11.71
N ALA A 252 2.73 -13.43 -11.94
CA ALA A 252 3.32 -12.74 -13.07
C ALA A 252 4.85 -12.71 -13.05
N ASP A 253 5.45 -12.38 -11.90
CA ASP A 253 6.91 -12.31 -11.77
C ASP A 253 7.54 -13.71 -11.76
N ALA A 254 6.82 -14.73 -11.27
CA ALA A 254 7.22 -16.14 -11.40
C ALA A 254 7.23 -16.62 -12.86
N MET A 255 6.18 -16.32 -13.64
CA MET A 255 6.11 -16.65 -15.07
C MET A 255 7.21 -15.93 -15.88
N ARG A 256 7.53 -14.69 -15.52
CA ARG A 256 8.61 -13.92 -16.16
C ARG A 256 9.99 -14.50 -15.86
N LYS A 257 10.25 -14.90 -14.60
CA LYS A 257 11.51 -15.59 -14.24
C LYS A 257 11.65 -16.92 -14.99
N ALA A 258 10.56 -17.67 -15.16
CA ALA A 258 10.55 -18.90 -15.93
C ALA A 258 10.83 -18.68 -17.43
N GLN A 259 10.25 -17.64 -18.04
CA GLN A 259 10.52 -17.27 -19.44
C GLN A 259 11.95 -16.79 -19.68
N ASN A 260 12.53 -16.03 -18.75
CA ASN A 260 13.91 -15.56 -18.89
C ASN A 260 14.91 -16.69 -18.64
N GLY A 261 14.72 -17.51 -17.60
CA GLY A 261 15.59 -18.66 -17.34
C GLY A 261 15.67 -19.64 -18.51
N GLY A 262 14.55 -19.87 -19.22
CA GLY A 262 14.56 -20.71 -20.43
C GLY A 262 15.34 -20.12 -21.60
N LYS A 263 15.36 -18.79 -21.77
CA LYS A 263 16.14 -18.12 -22.82
C LYS A 263 17.63 -18.09 -22.50
N ASP A 264 17.97 -17.98 -21.23
CA ASP A 264 19.35 -18.00 -20.75
C ASP A 264 19.96 -19.41 -20.95
N ASP A 265 19.17 -20.47 -20.71
CA ASP A 265 19.57 -21.87 -20.94
C ASP A 265 19.65 -22.21 -22.45
N GLU A 266 18.74 -21.72 -23.29
CA GLU A 266 18.83 -21.88 -24.76
C GLU A 266 20.04 -21.13 -25.35
N GLY A 267 20.31 -19.92 -24.88
CA GLY A 267 21.47 -19.12 -25.31
C GLY A 267 22.80 -19.80 -24.96
N ASN A 268 22.95 -20.29 -23.73
CA ASN A 268 24.14 -21.03 -23.30
C ASN A 268 24.31 -22.36 -24.06
N ASN A 269 23.23 -23.07 -24.35
CA ASN A 269 23.31 -24.30 -25.14
C ASN A 269 23.73 -24.03 -26.59
N MET A 270 23.24 -22.94 -27.20
CA MET A 270 23.64 -22.53 -28.54
C MET A 270 25.12 -22.12 -28.59
N GLU A 271 25.60 -21.36 -27.59
CA GLU A 271 27.03 -21.01 -27.49
C GLU A 271 27.91 -22.25 -27.30
N MET A 272 27.52 -23.22 -26.46
CA MET A 272 28.26 -24.48 -26.29
C MET A 272 28.35 -25.29 -27.59
N LEU A 273 27.26 -25.38 -28.36
CA LEU A 273 27.25 -26.09 -29.65
C LEU A 273 28.19 -25.41 -30.66
N THR A 274 28.17 -24.08 -30.74
CA THR A 274 29.08 -23.35 -31.64
C THR A 274 30.56 -23.48 -31.27
N GLN A 275 30.90 -23.59 -29.98
CA GLN A 275 32.28 -23.82 -29.54
C GLN A 275 32.74 -25.27 -29.76
N SER A 276 31.82 -26.24 -29.65
CA SER A 276 32.09 -27.65 -29.96
C SER A 276 32.44 -27.84 -31.44
N ASP A 277 31.70 -27.19 -32.34
CA ASP A 277 31.94 -27.29 -33.78
C ASP A 277 33.23 -26.57 -34.22
N ALA A 278 33.63 -25.50 -33.53
CA ALA A 278 34.87 -24.77 -33.80
C ALA A 278 36.15 -25.50 -33.34
N GLY A 279 36.04 -26.42 -32.37
CA GLY A 279 37.17 -27.20 -31.85
C GLY A 279 37.45 -28.50 -32.58
N ALA A 280 36.59 -28.89 -33.53
CA ALA A 280 36.71 -30.14 -34.30
C ALA A 280 37.40 -29.99 -35.67
N CYS A 281 37.94 -28.81 -35.97
CA CYS A 281 38.57 -28.47 -37.25
C CYS A 281 40.09 -28.29 -37.13
#